data_AF-A0A957SJP2-F1
#
_entry.id   AF-A0A957SJP2-F1
#
_cell.length_a   1.000
_cell.length_b   1.000
_cell.length_c   1.000
_cell.angle_alpha   90.00
_cell.angle_beta   90.00
_cell.angle_gamma   90.00
#
_symmetry.space_group_name_H-M   'P 1'
#
loop_
_entity.id
_entity.type
_entity.pdbx_description
1 polymer ?
#
loop_
_entity_poly.entity_id
_entity_poly.type
_entity_poly.pdbx_seq_one_letter_code
_entity_poly.pdbx_strand_id
1 'polypeptide(L)' 'SDVDPTVSPDSAWVAFLSNRDGAWKIWAAPATGGDAQLIAPVAGDVGNWLEQNIQWIP' A
#
# COMPACT_ATOMS: atom_id res chain seq x y z
N SER A 1 -0.34 11.72 -0.10
CA SER A 1 -1.67 11.18 0.23
C SER A 1 -1.52 9.70 0.38
N ASP A 2 -2.21 9.12 1.36
CA ASP A 2 -2.17 7.69 1.66
C ASP A 2 -3.59 7.14 1.50
N VAL A 3 -3.76 6.08 0.70
CA VAL A 3 -5.08 5.53 0.34
C VAL A 3 -5.04 4.01 0.27
N ASP A 4 -6.23 3.41 0.27
CA ASP A 4 -6.46 1.97 0.10
C ASP A 4 -5.66 1.06 1.08
N PRO A 5 -5.87 1.21 2.41
CA PRO A 5 -5.18 0.37 3.37
C PRO A 5 -5.77 -1.05 3.41
N THR A 6 -4.91 -2.05 3.53
CA THR A 6 -5.28 -3.46 3.72
C THR A 6 -4.40 -4.15 4.75
N VAL A 7 -4.99 -5.01 5.57
CA VAL A 7 -4.30 -5.72 6.65
C VAL A 7 -3.87 -7.10 6.18
N SER A 8 -2.66 -7.53 6.51
CA SER A 8 -2.16 -8.87 6.18
C SER A 8 -2.95 -9.96 6.92
N PRO A 9 -3.03 -11.19 6.38
CA PRO A 9 -3.81 -12.28 7.00
C PRO A 9 -3.34 -12.64 8.42
N ASP A 10 -2.03 -12.49 8.68
CA ASP A 10 -1.40 -12.70 9.98
C ASP A 10 -1.50 -11.49 10.93
N SER A 11 -2.16 -10.40 10.49
CA SER A 11 -2.31 -9.14 11.22
C SER A 11 -1.00 -8.44 11.59
N ALA A 12 0.12 -8.81 10.98
CA ALA A 12 1.43 -8.21 11.27
C ALA A 12 1.67 -6.90 10.50
N TRP A 13 1.01 -6.69 9.36
CA TRP A 13 1.29 -5.61 8.43
C TRP A 13 0.04 -4.88 7.95
N VAL A 14 0.22 -3.60 7.63
CA VAL A 14 -0.73 -2.79 6.87
C VAL A 14 -0.05 -2.34 5.60
N ALA A 15 -0.58 -2.75 4.44
CA ALA A 15 -0.16 -2.24 3.14
C ALA A 15 -1.07 -1.11 2.69
N PHE A 16 -0.52 -0.12 1.99
CA PHE A 16 -1.25 1.05 1.50
C PHE A 16 -0.54 1.69 0.30
N LEU A 17 -1.29 2.44 -0.49
CA LEU A 17 -0.73 3.28 -1.56
C LEU A 17 -0.32 4.64 -0.99
N SER A 18 0.86 5.11 -1.37
CA SER A 18 1.31 6.47 -1.04
C SER A 18 2.09 7.08 -2.18
N ASN A 19 1.86 8.38 -2.41
CA ASN A 19 2.60 9.20 -3.37
C ASN A 19 3.57 10.21 -2.71
N ARG A 20 3.98 9.93 -1.46
CA ARG A 20 4.83 10.82 -0.65
C ARG A 20 6.17 11.22 -1.29
N ASP A 21 6.64 10.47 -2.28
CA ASP A 21 7.92 10.71 -2.95
C ASP A 21 7.77 11.04 -4.45
N GLY A 22 6.59 11.55 -4.83
CA GLY A 22 6.34 12.10 -6.17
C GLY A 22 5.76 11.10 -7.19
N ALA A 23 5.61 9.83 -6.82
CA ALA A 23 4.92 8.81 -7.62
C ALA A 23 4.13 7.86 -6.72
N TRP A 24 3.03 7.29 -7.22
CA TRP A 24 2.29 6.29 -6.46
C TRP A 24 3.10 4.99 -6.31
N LYS A 25 3.18 4.50 -5.07
CA LYS A 25 3.91 3.28 -4.72
C LYS A 25 3.14 2.51 -3.64
N ILE A 26 3.40 1.22 -3.55
CA ILE A 26 2.89 0.35 -2.49
C ILE A 26 3.90 0.37 -1.34
N TRP A 27 3.40 0.68 -0.15
CA TRP A 27 4.16 0.68 1.09
C TRP A 27 3.53 -0.28 2.08
N ALA A 28 4.33 -0.78 3.04
CA ALA A 28 3.81 -1.53 4.17
C ALA A 28 4.45 -1.07 5.48
N ALA A 29 3.67 -1.03 6.55
CA ALA A 29 4.13 -0.73 7.91
C ALA A 29 3.69 -1.82 8.89
N PRO A 30 4.41 -2.04 10.01
CA PRO A 30 3.96 -2.93 11.05
C PRO A 30 2.60 -2.48 11.62
N ALA A 31 1.68 -3.42 11.85
CA ALA A 31 0.37 -3.11 12.43
C ALA A 31 0.47 -2.55 13.85
N THR A 32 1.56 -2.81 14.56
CA THR A 32 1.87 -2.24 15.88
C THR A 32 2.40 -0.80 15.81
N GLY A 33 2.56 -0.24 14.61
CA GLY A 33 3.22 1.04 14.37
C GLY A 33 4.72 0.88 14.12
N GLY A 34 5.30 1.87 13.45
CA GLY A 34 6.70 1.88 13.04
C GLY A 34 6.87 2.46 11.64
N ASP A 35 8.10 2.40 11.13
CA ASP A 35 8.42 2.95 9.82
C ASP A 35 7.84 2.10 8.69
N ALA A 36 7.30 2.79 7.68
CA ALA A 36 6.79 2.15 6.47
C ALA A 36 7.93 1.89 5.50
N GLN A 37 7.98 0.68 4.94
CA GLN A 37 8.92 0.27 3.90
C GLN A 37 8.28 0.28 2.52
N LEU A 38 9.07 0.64 1.51
CA LEU A 38 8.66 0.57 0.11
C LEU A 38 8.65 -0.90 -0.33
N ILE A 39 7.50 -1.36 -0.83
CA ILE A 39 7.35 -2.72 -1.36
C ILE A 39 7.58 -2.73 -2.86
N ALA A 40 6.89 -1.87 -3.58
CA ALA A 40 7.00 -1.79 -5.04
C ALA A 40 6.57 -0.42 -5.58
N PRO A 41 7.19 0.06 -6.67
CA PRO A 41 6.61 1.16 -7.43
C PRO A 41 5.34 0.70 -8.14
N VAL A 42 4.36 1.61 -8.31
CA VAL A 42 3.25 1.36 -9.22
C VAL A 42 3.67 1.87 -10.60
N ALA A 43 3.74 0.96 -11.58
CA ALA A 43 4.07 1.30 -12.95
C ALA A 43 2.79 1.45 -13.80
N GLY A 44 2.69 2.54 -14.57
CA GLY A 44 1.59 2.80 -15.49
C GLY A 44 0.58 3.84 -15.00
N ASP A 45 -0.37 4.17 -15.88
CA ASP A 45 -1.55 4.97 -15.52
C ASP A 45 -2.50 4.05 -14.76
N VAL A 46 -2.56 4.23 -13.45
CA VAL A 46 -3.50 3.49 -12.60
C VAL A 46 -4.86 4.08 -12.93
N GLY A 47 -5.56 3.47 -13.90
CA GLY A 47 -6.90 3.85 -14.29
C GLY A 47 -7.86 3.89 -13.09
N ASN A 48 -9.10 4.34 -13.33
CA ASN A 48 -10.18 4.58 -12.35
C ASN A 48 -9.88 4.17 -10.88
N TRP A 49 -9.38 5.13 -10.10
CA TRP A 49 -8.91 4.99 -8.71
C TRP A 49 -9.95 4.47 -7.69
N LEU A 50 -11.20 4.25 -8.09
CA LEU A 50 -12.28 3.76 -7.24
C LEU A 50 -12.39 2.22 -7.19
N GLU A 51 -11.62 1.50 -8.01
CA GLU A 51 -11.71 0.03 -8.14
C GLU A 51 -10.40 -0.70 -7.79
N GLN A 52 -9.36 0.01 -7.35
CA GLN A 52 -8.11 -0.62 -6.93
C GLN A 52 -8.21 -0.99 -5.46
N ASN A 53 -8.04 -2.28 -5.17
CA ASN A 53 -7.92 -2.81 -3.83
C ASN A 53 -6.60 -3.58 -3.69
N ILE A 54 -5.75 -3.19 -2.75
CA ILE A 54 -4.60 -4.00 -2.37
C ILE A 54 -5.13 -5.24 -1.64
N GLN A 55 -4.76 -6.43 -2.13
CA GLN A 55 -5.06 -7.70 -1.49
C GLN A 55 -3.78 -8.45 -1.17
N TRP A 56 -3.73 -9.02 0.03
CA TRP A 56 -2.75 -10.02 0.40
C TRP A 56 -3.23 -11.38 -0.11
N ILE A 57 -2.47 -12.00 -1.02
CA ILE A 57 -2.66 -13.41 -1.37
C ILE A 57 -1.89 -14.28 -0.35
N PRO A 58 -2.50 -15.34 0.21
CA PRO A 58 -1.80 -16.31 1.05
C PRO A 58 -0.64 -17.01 0.33
#